data_AF-A0A519RTP5-F1
#
_entry.id   AF-A0A519RTP5-F1
#
_cell.length_a   1.000
_cell.length_b   1.000
_cell.length_c   1.000
_cell.angle_alpha   90.00
_cell.angle_beta   90.00
_cell.angle_gamma   90.00
#
_symmetry.space_group_name_H-M   'P 1'
#
loop_
_entity.id
_entity.type
_entity.pdbx_description
1 polymer ?
#
loop_
_entity_poly.entity_id
_entity_poly.type
_entity_poly.pdbx_seq_one_letter_code
_entity_poly.pdbx_strand_id
1 'polypeptide(L)'
;MKYFSTLILVFLMFTAAAQTINKPKIEFTNTGIYQINKITITDTATAVEIKINFLPNWWTTISEKAYLENGQTNEKYFVKRIEGAQFNTKVWTPKSGDTLVKLIFPKIDKNIKNLNYGDEGKSFVFGISLKESTKLNKATPLPKHIQKWLSDKTALSKTKPNQSGFFTRDSIKIVGYIKGYDKRASFASGIIYHQNNITREDFPTTVRIYEDGRFECSMPAIHPITSRIHFNNQSINFYGEPGTTTGIILDFNDFLLADRYRELERFSSVVSHDLKSPLNNILLISKMLGDDYGKKLGSGGTEMVSYISASAQELKKLIDGILEHYKYAGLDTARKEKVRLRKVTQYLIDLFGKTDGISFVLPDDKVTFWANSLAFGQILYNLLANAIKYNDKEEPRLAV
;
A
#
# COMPACT_ATOMS: atom_id res chain seq x y z
N MET A 1 56.12 -25.54 -0.89
CA MET A 1 54.99 -24.79 -1.51
C MET A 1 53.88 -25.77 -1.79
N LYS A 2 52.61 -25.58 -1.47
CA LYS A 2 51.84 -24.62 -0.67
C LYS A 2 50.46 -25.31 -0.51
N TYR A 3 49.96 -25.37 0.72
CA TYR A 3 48.58 -25.57 1.16
C TYR A 3 47.51 -25.92 0.11
N PHE A 4 46.99 -27.16 0.17
CA PHE A 4 45.61 -27.48 -0.19
C PHE A 4 44.98 -28.24 0.98
N SER A 5 44.80 -27.50 2.08
CA SER A 5 44.06 -27.95 3.26
C SER A 5 42.56 -27.79 3.02
N THR A 6 41.89 -28.94 2.86
CA THR A 6 40.61 -29.27 3.49
C THR A 6 39.61 -28.11 3.68
N LEU A 7 38.75 -27.89 2.69
CA LEU A 7 37.44 -27.28 2.91
C LEU A 7 36.41 -28.40 3.11
N ILE A 8 36.45 -29.04 4.28
CA ILE A 8 35.33 -29.87 4.74
C ILE A 8 34.25 -28.89 5.19
N LEU A 9 33.25 -28.68 4.34
CA LEU A 9 32.00 -28.03 4.71
C LEU A 9 31.34 -28.96 5.74
N VAL A 10 31.49 -28.66 7.03
CA VAL A 10 30.83 -29.38 8.11
C VAL A 10 29.33 -29.08 8.02
N PHE A 11 28.61 -29.92 7.27
CA PHE A 11 27.17 -30.07 7.39
C PHE A 11 26.94 -30.83 8.71
N LEU A 12 26.96 -30.09 9.83
CA LEU A 12 26.59 -30.63 11.13
C LEU A 12 25.10 -30.96 11.07
N MET A 13 24.79 -32.22 10.76
CA MET A 13 23.48 -32.81 11.02
C MET A 13 23.23 -32.70 12.53
N PHE A 14 22.42 -31.73 12.93
CA PHE A 14 21.86 -31.69 14.27
C PHE A 14 20.86 -32.84 14.42
N THR A 15 21.33 -34.01 14.85
CA THR A 15 20.46 -35.04 15.42
C THR A 15 20.25 -34.77 16.91
N ALA A 16 19.63 -33.62 17.22
CA ALA A 16 18.91 -33.45 18.48
C ALA A 16 17.43 -33.72 18.22
N ALA A 17 16.68 -34.22 19.20
CA ALA A 17 15.23 -34.42 19.09
C ALA A 17 14.53 -33.05 18.91
N ALA A 18 14.51 -32.56 17.66
CA ALA A 18 14.00 -31.27 17.28
C ALA A 18 12.51 -31.38 16.93
N GLN A 19 11.67 -30.69 17.69
CA GLN A 19 10.26 -30.57 17.35
C GLN A 19 10.13 -29.56 16.23
N THR A 20 9.68 -30.01 15.07
CA THR A 20 9.50 -29.15 13.89
C THR A 20 8.04 -29.04 13.53
N ILE A 21 7.55 -27.82 13.40
CA ILE A 21 6.18 -27.51 12.97
C ILE A 21 6.28 -26.74 11.66
N ASN A 22 5.82 -27.36 10.56
CA ASN A 22 5.71 -26.71 9.26
C ASN A 22 4.33 -26.06 9.13
N LYS A 23 4.30 -24.80 8.68
CA LYS A 23 3.08 -23.98 8.51
C LYS A 23 2.16 -24.07 9.73
N PRO A 24 2.64 -23.64 10.92
CA PRO A 24 1.86 -23.73 12.15
C PRO A 24 0.50 -23.06 11.97
N LYS A 25 -0.53 -23.63 12.61
CA LYS A 25 -1.84 -22.98 12.67
C LYS A 25 -1.72 -21.67 13.43
N ILE A 26 -2.30 -20.61 12.89
CA ILE A 26 -2.31 -19.27 13.47
C ILE A 26 -3.76 -18.93 13.80
N GLU A 27 -4.01 -18.40 15.01
CA GLU A 27 -5.34 -17.92 15.39
C GLU A 27 -5.68 -16.64 14.63
N PHE A 28 -4.76 -15.68 14.60
CA PHE A 28 -4.98 -14.38 13.96
C PHE A 28 -3.65 -13.69 13.60
N THR A 29 -3.68 -12.82 12.59
CA THR A 29 -2.59 -11.87 12.32
C THR A 29 -3.17 -10.53 11.92
N ASN A 30 -2.55 -9.44 12.37
CA ASN A 30 -2.94 -8.07 12.01
C ASN A 30 -2.06 -7.47 10.90
N THR A 31 -1.14 -8.26 10.32
CA THR A 31 -0.23 -7.81 9.27
C THR A 31 -0.19 -8.80 8.12
N GLY A 32 -0.12 -8.27 6.90
CA GLY A 32 0.09 -9.07 5.71
C GLY A 32 1.56 -9.42 5.47
N ILE A 33 2.49 -8.78 6.18
CA ILE A 33 3.93 -8.79 5.90
C ILE A 33 4.60 -10.04 6.46
N TYR A 34 4.31 -10.42 7.71
CA TYR A 34 4.96 -11.54 8.38
C TYR A 34 4.12 -12.80 8.33
N GLN A 35 4.67 -13.87 7.73
CA GLN A 35 4.06 -15.19 7.73
C GLN A 35 5.00 -16.22 8.34
N ILE A 36 4.59 -16.85 9.44
CA ILE A 36 5.37 -17.92 10.06
C ILE A 36 5.30 -19.17 9.19
N ASN A 37 6.44 -19.53 8.58
CA ASN A 37 6.53 -20.67 7.68
C ASN A 37 6.88 -21.95 8.44
N LYS A 38 7.77 -21.87 9.44
CA LYS A 38 8.23 -23.03 10.18
C LYS A 38 8.78 -22.65 11.55
N ILE A 39 8.58 -23.51 12.54
CA ILE A 39 9.19 -23.41 13.86
C ILE A 39 9.94 -24.70 14.15
N THR A 40 11.19 -24.58 14.60
CA THR A 40 12.02 -25.70 15.03
C THR A 40 12.50 -25.45 16.46
N ILE A 41 12.08 -26.29 17.40
CA ILE A 41 12.47 -26.21 18.81
C ILE A 41 13.50 -27.31 19.08
N THR A 42 14.66 -26.90 19.56
CA THR A 42 15.76 -27.79 19.98
C THR A 42 15.98 -27.66 21.49
N ASP A 43 16.94 -28.41 22.02
CA ASP A 43 17.23 -28.36 23.45
C ASP A 43 18.00 -27.10 23.87
N THR A 44 18.51 -26.32 22.91
CA THR A 44 19.34 -25.12 23.15
C THR A 44 18.74 -23.83 22.58
N ALA A 45 17.87 -23.92 21.57
CA ALA A 45 17.31 -22.76 20.89
C ALA A 45 15.97 -23.05 20.19
N THR A 46 15.28 -21.98 19.84
CA THR A 46 14.08 -22.00 18.99
C THR A 46 14.36 -21.24 17.71
N ALA A 47 14.23 -21.89 16.56
CA ALA A 47 14.36 -21.25 15.26
C ALA A 47 12.99 -21.03 14.63
N VAL A 48 12.74 -19.82 14.15
CA VAL A 48 11.49 -19.45 13.47
C VAL A 48 11.82 -18.94 12.07
N GLU A 49 11.35 -19.65 11.06
CA GLU A 49 11.42 -19.21 9.67
C GLU A 49 10.21 -18.34 9.37
N ILE A 50 10.46 -17.05 9.13
CA ILE A 50 9.45 -16.06 8.77
C ILE A 50 9.60 -15.76 7.29
N LYS A 51 8.51 -15.95 6.57
CA LYS A 51 8.35 -15.50 5.20
C LYS A 51 7.85 -14.06 5.23
N ILE A 52 8.63 -13.14 4.68
CA ILE A 52 8.30 -11.73 4.53
C ILE A 52 7.65 -11.56 3.17
N ASN A 53 6.34 -11.31 3.18
CA ASN A 53 5.54 -11.07 1.99
C ASN A 53 5.33 -9.57 1.83
N PHE A 54 6.20 -8.93 1.05
CA PHE A 54 6.12 -7.50 0.77
C PHE A 54 6.30 -7.24 -0.73
N LEU A 55 6.11 -6.00 -1.16
CA LEU A 55 6.20 -5.64 -2.57
C LEU A 55 7.62 -5.88 -3.13
N PRO A 56 7.79 -6.21 -4.41
CA PRO A 56 9.12 -6.40 -5.00
C PRO A 56 10.02 -5.17 -4.84
N ASN A 57 11.28 -5.39 -4.46
CA ASN A 57 12.30 -4.36 -4.19
C ASN A 57 11.96 -3.41 -3.04
N TRP A 58 11.04 -3.80 -2.15
CA TRP A 58 10.80 -3.10 -0.91
C TRP A 58 11.63 -3.72 0.22
N TRP A 59 11.54 -3.16 1.41
CA TRP A 59 12.31 -3.63 2.57
C TRP A 59 11.50 -3.52 3.85
N THR A 60 11.81 -4.39 4.80
CA THR A 60 11.43 -4.24 6.21
C THR A 60 12.70 -4.31 7.07
N THR A 61 12.58 -3.98 8.34
CA THR A 61 13.63 -4.14 9.35
C THR A 61 13.14 -5.04 10.46
N ILE A 62 14.01 -5.92 10.95
CA ILE A 62 13.75 -6.71 12.16
C ILE A 62 14.68 -6.18 13.24
N SER A 63 14.11 -5.75 14.35
CA SER A 63 14.90 -5.20 15.45
C SER A 63 15.47 -6.31 16.33
N GLU A 64 16.47 -5.95 17.13
CA GLU A 64 16.98 -6.79 18.22
C GLU A 64 15.95 -7.02 19.34
N LYS A 65 14.85 -6.25 19.35
CA LYS A 65 13.73 -6.40 20.29
C LYS A 65 12.61 -7.27 19.73
N ALA A 66 12.78 -7.92 18.59
CA ALA A 66 11.81 -8.91 18.11
C ALA A 66 11.67 -10.03 19.15
N TYR A 67 10.44 -10.51 19.36
CA TYR A 67 10.14 -11.46 20.44
C TYR A 67 9.12 -12.52 20.04
N LEU A 68 9.26 -13.68 20.66
CA LEU A 68 8.16 -14.61 20.85
C LEU A 68 7.56 -14.36 22.23
N GLU A 69 6.24 -14.44 22.34
CA GLU A 69 5.53 -14.26 23.61
C GLU A 69 4.66 -15.48 23.88
N ASN A 70 4.75 -16.04 25.09
CA ASN A 70 3.88 -17.11 25.52
C ASN A 70 2.44 -16.58 25.65
N GLY A 71 1.51 -17.14 24.88
CA GLY A 71 0.12 -16.66 24.84
C GLY A 71 -0.67 -16.87 26.14
N GLN A 72 -0.13 -17.61 27.11
CA GLN A 72 -0.76 -17.88 28.41
C GLN A 72 -0.12 -17.08 29.55
N THR A 73 1.21 -16.97 29.56
CA THR A 73 1.95 -16.32 30.66
C THR A 73 2.41 -14.90 30.35
N ASN A 74 2.33 -14.48 29.08
CA ASN A 74 2.93 -13.25 28.55
C ASN A 74 4.46 -13.16 28.72
N GLU A 75 5.12 -14.28 29.00
CA GLU A 75 6.59 -14.34 29.04
C GLU A 75 7.16 -14.11 27.64
N LYS A 76 8.13 -13.20 27.52
CA LYS A 76 8.76 -12.81 26.25
C LYS A 76 10.16 -13.42 26.11
N TYR A 77 10.39 -14.03 24.95
CA TYR A 77 11.68 -14.55 24.52
C TYR A 77 12.18 -13.68 23.37
N PHE A 78 13.17 -12.82 23.64
CA PHE A 78 13.75 -11.93 22.64
C PHE A 78 14.69 -12.66 21.69
N VAL A 79 14.72 -12.22 20.43
CA VAL A 79 15.57 -12.76 19.39
C VAL A 79 17.06 -12.59 19.77
N LYS A 80 17.87 -13.61 19.51
CA LYS A 80 19.31 -13.60 19.75
C LYS A 80 20.11 -13.26 18.50
N ARG A 81 19.67 -13.75 17.34
CA ARG A 81 20.30 -13.48 16.03
C ARG A 81 19.34 -13.76 14.87
N ILE A 82 19.71 -13.26 13.71
CA ILE A 82 19.08 -13.56 12.41
C ILE A 82 20.09 -14.34 11.57
N GLU A 83 19.68 -15.43 10.94
CA GLU A 83 20.49 -16.11 9.94
C GLU A 83 20.34 -15.41 8.59
N GLY A 84 21.46 -15.01 7.98
CA GLY A 84 21.48 -14.36 6.65
C GLY A 84 21.14 -12.86 6.63
N ALA A 85 20.94 -12.22 7.78
CA ALA A 85 20.74 -10.77 7.90
C ALA A 85 21.26 -10.23 9.25
N GLN A 86 21.28 -8.91 9.41
CA GLN A 86 21.64 -8.23 10.66
C GLN A 86 20.43 -7.48 11.24
N PHE A 87 20.38 -7.33 12.56
CA PHE A 87 19.36 -6.51 13.22
C PHE A 87 19.40 -5.07 12.73
N ASN A 88 18.23 -4.42 12.69
CA ASN A 88 18.08 -3.02 12.31
C ASN A 88 18.63 -2.67 10.91
N THR A 89 18.88 -3.68 10.07
CA THR A 89 19.26 -3.51 8.67
C THR A 89 18.09 -3.85 7.74
N LYS A 90 18.13 -3.29 6.52
CA LYS A 90 17.09 -3.50 5.52
C LYS A 90 17.11 -4.94 5.02
N VAL A 91 16.02 -5.66 5.25
CA VAL A 91 15.74 -6.97 4.66
C VAL A 91 14.89 -6.73 3.41
N TRP A 92 15.52 -6.86 2.24
CA TRP A 92 14.88 -6.59 0.96
C TRP A 92 14.07 -7.78 0.45
N THR A 93 12.96 -7.51 -0.23
CA THR A 93 12.21 -8.47 -1.03
C THR A 93 12.74 -8.50 -2.47
N PRO A 94 13.19 -9.66 -3.00
CA PRO A 94 13.71 -9.76 -4.35
C PRO A 94 12.62 -9.54 -5.40
N LYS A 95 13.04 -9.39 -6.67
CA LYS A 95 12.11 -9.31 -7.81
C LYS A 95 11.17 -10.52 -7.93
N SER A 96 11.56 -11.69 -7.40
CA SER A 96 10.74 -12.90 -7.36
C SER A 96 9.61 -12.86 -6.33
N GLY A 97 9.56 -11.82 -5.48
CA GLY A 97 8.56 -11.67 -4.42
C GLY A 97 9.17 -11.90 -3.04
N ASP A 98 8.65 -12.90 -2.34
CA ASP A 98 8.83 -13.05 -0.89
C ASP A 98 10.26 -13.44 -0.49
N THR A 99 10.72 -12.92 0.65
CA THR A 99 12.01 -13.28 1.28
C THR A 99 11.78 -14.19 2.48
N LEU A 100 12.65 -15.18 2.69
CA LEU A 100 12.68 -15.99 3.91
C LEU A 100 13.79 -15.50 4.83
N VAL A 101 13.47 -15.27 6.10
CA VAL A 101 14.45 -15.03 7.18
C VAL A 101 14.27 -16.04 8.29
N LYS A 102 15.37 -16.42 8.92
CA LYS A 102 15.34 -17.35 10.06
C LYS A 102 15.84 -16.64 11.32
N LEU A 103 14.92 -16.47 12.26
CA LEU A 103 15.16 -15.84 13.55
C LEU A 103 15.48 -16.91 14.59
N ILE A 104 16.50 -16.67 15.40
CA ILE A 104 16.92 -17.59 16.46
C ILE A 104 16.63 -16.96 17.80
N PHE A 105 15.78 -17.63 18.58
CA PHE A 105 15.34 -17.27 19.91
C PHE A 105 15.94 -18.21 20.97
N PRO A 106 15.90 -17.84 22.27
CA PRO A 106 16.13 -18.77 23.36
C PRO A 106 15.28 -20.03 23.22
N LYS A 107 15.74 -21.10 23.87
CA LYS A 107 14.92 -22.30 24.05
C LYS A 107 13.61 -21.91 24.74
N ILE A 108 12.50 -22.41 24.19
CA ILE A 108 11.18 -22.35 24.83
C ILE A 108 10.76 -23.73 25.31
N ASP A 109 9.83 -23.80 26.25
CA ASP A 109 9.22 -25.06 26.66
C ASP A 109 8.37 -25.65 25.51
N LYS A 110 8.58 -26.93 25.19
CA LYS A 110 7.83 -27.70 24.20
C LYS A 110 6.34 -27.85 24.58
N ASN A 111 5.99 -27.63 25.85
CA ASN A 111 4.62 -27.72 26.37
C ASN A 111 3.78 -26.47 26.10
N ILE A 112 4.39 -25.35 25.69
CA ILE A 112 3.66 -24.13 25.34
C ILE A 112 2.64 -24.46 24.24
N LYS A 113 1.38 -24.07 24.47
CA LYS A 113 0.30 -24.37 23.52
C LYS A 113 0.32 -23.44 22.31
N ASN A 114 0.49 -22.14 22.58
CA ASN A 114 0.49 -21.10 21.56
C ASN A 114 1.48 -19.98 21.88
N LEU A 115 1.97 -19.35 20.82
CA LEU A 115 2.90 -18.22 20.88
C LEU A 115 2.35 -17.04 20.09
N ASN A 116 2.75 -15.84 20.48
CA ASN A 116 2.64 -14.66 19.64
C ASN A 116 4.03 -14.29 19.11
N TYR A 117 4.08 -13.63 17.96
CA TYR A 117 5.28 -13.00 17.43
C TYR A 117 5.07 -11.49 17.35
N GLY A 118 6.07 -10.73 17.80
CA GLY A 118 6.06 -9.28 17.78
C GLY A 118 7.44 -8.67 17.60
N ASP A 119 7.48 -7.37 17.34
CA ASP A 119 8.70 -6.57 17.24
C ASP A 119 8.46 -5.15 17.77
N GLU A 120 9.49 -4.54 18.36
CA GLU A 120 9.45 -3.19 18.96
C GLU A 120 8.21 -2.95 19.85
N GLY A 121 7.87 -3.95 20.66
CA GLY A 121 6.73 -3.91 21.59
C GLY A 121 5.34 -4.08 20.94
N LYS A 122 5.26 -4.34 19.63
CA LYS A 122 4.02 -4.57 18.90
C LYS A 122 3.89 -6.03 18.48
N SER A 123 2.77 -6.67 18.82
CA SER A 123 2.47 -8.04 18.39
C SER A 123 1.79 -8.05 17.02
N PHE A 124 2.20 -9.00 16.16
CA PHE A 124 1.82 -9.09 14.75
C PHE A 124 1.09 -10.38 14.40
N VAL A 125 1.57 -11.50 14.93
CA VAL A 125 1.00 -12.84 14.71
C VAL A 125 0.62 -13.40 16.06
N PHE A 126 -0.60 -13.91 16.18
CA PHE A 126 -1.18 -14.33 17.43
C PHE A 126 -1.61 -15.80 17.39
N GLY A 127 -1.38 -16.50 18.49
CA GLY A 127 -1.87 -17.86 18.65
C GLY A 127 -1.21 -18.87 17.71
N ILE A 128 0.10 -18.75 17.48
CA ILE A 128 0.90 -19.69 16.69
C ILE A 128 0.96 -21.02 17.43
N SER A 129 0.34 -22.06 16.88
CA SER A 129 0.28 -23.39 17.48
C SER A 129 1.60 -24.15 17.34
N LEU A 130 2.05 -24.78 18.42
CA LEU A 130 3.19 -25.70 18.42
C LEU A 130 2.80 -27.17 18.21
N LYS A 131 1.50 -27.45 18.02
CA LYS A 131 0.96 -28.82 17.84
C LYS A 131 0.18 -29.00 16.54
N GLU A 132 -0.49 -27.95 16.07
CA GLU A 132 -1.33 -27.99 14.88
C GLU A 132 -0.64 -27.33 13.68
N SER A 133 -0.78 -27.95 12.50
CA SER A 133 -0.39 -27.36 11.22
C SER A 133 -1.64 -26.95 10.43
N THR A 134 -1.50 -25.91 9.61
CA THR A 134 -2.59 -25.39 8.80
C THR A 134 -2.84 -26.31 7.60
N LYS A 135 -4.06 -26.84 7.46
CA LYS A 135 -4.56 -27.36 6.17
C LYS A 135 -5.13 -26.18 5.36
N LEU A 136 -5.02 -26.19 4.03
CA LEU A 136 -5.55 -25.12 3.18
C LEU A 136 -6.98 -24.73 3.62
N ASN A 137 -7.16 -23.48 4.04
CA ASN A 137 -8.47 -22.97 4.43
C ASN A 137 -9.36 -22.89 3.18
N LYS A 138 -10.45 -23.68 3.17
CA LYS A 138 -11.59 -23.39 2.31
C LYS A 138 -12.21 -22.08 2.78
N ALA A 139 -12.72 -21.28 1.85
CA ALA A 139 -13.46 -20.07 2.18
C ALA A 139 -14.59 -20.42 3.16
N THR A 140 -14.47 -19.95 4.41
CA THR A 140 -15.50 -20.23 5.43
C THR A 140 -16.76 -19.45 5.05
N PRO A 141 -17.93 -20.11 4.97
CA PRO A 141 -19.18 -19.42 4.70
C PRO A 141 -19.53 -18.45 5.83
N LEU A 142 -20.35 -17.45 5.52
CA LEU A 142 -20.85 -16.51 6.52
C LEU A 142 -21.61 -17.26 7.64
N PRO A 143 -21.41 -16.95 8.92
CA PRO A 143 -22.16 -17.60 9.99
C PRO A 143 -23.67 -17.37 9.82
N LYS A 144 -24.48 -18.42 9.99
CA LYS A 144 -25.94 -18.37 9.78
C LYS A 144 -26.63 -17.25 10.58
N HIS A 145 -26.19 -17.01 11.81
CA HIS A 145 -26.75 -15.96 12.66
C HIS A 145 -26.44 -14.54 12.11
N ILE A 146 -25.27 -14.34 11.48
CA ILE A 146 -24.91 -13.09 10.81
C ILE A 146 -25.73 -12.90 9.54
N GLN A 147 -25.89 -13.97 8.74
CA GLN A 147 -26.72 -13.92 7.54
C GLN A 147 -28.16 -13.53 7.86
N LYS A 148 -28.74 -14.15 8.90
CA LYS A 148 -30.06 -13.79 9.40
C LYS A 148 -30.10 -12.33 9.87
N TRP A 149 -29.14 -11.91 10.71
CA TRP A 149 -29.08 -10.53 11.21
C TRP A 149 -28.98 -9.47 10.11
N LEU A 150 -28.15 -9.68 9.08
CA LEU A 150 -28.06 -8.79 7.91
C LEU A 150 -29.39 -8.75 7.14
N SER A 151 -30.02 -9.92 6.94
CA SER A 151 -31.31 -10.02 6.26
C SER A 151 -32.40 -9.25 7.02
N ASP A 152 -32.48 -9.44 8.35
CA ASP A 152 -33.44 -8.77 9.22
C ASP A 152 -33.23 -7.23 9.21
N LYS A 153 -31.98 -6.76 9.25
CA LYS A 153 -31.65 -5.32 9.26
C LYS A 153 -31.92 -4.65 7.91
N THR A 154 -31.61 -5.31 6.81
CA THR A 154 -31.83 -4.78 5.45
C THR A 154 -33.31 -4.82 5.06
N ALA A 155 -34.10 -5.77 5.57
CA ALA A 155 -35.54 -5.84 5.37
C ALA A 155 -36.32 -4.65 5.98
N LEU A 156 -35.73 -3.93 6.94
CA LEU A 156 -36.33 -2.73 7.56
C LEU A 156 -36.27 -1.47 6.67
N SER A 157 -35.74 -1.58 5.45
CA SER A 157 -35.67 -0.48 4.49
C SER A 157 -37.10 -0.03 4.11
N LYS A 158 -37.48 1.20 4.48
CA LYS A 158 -38.86 1.71 4.32
C LYS A 158 -39.19 2.10 2.89
N THR A 159 -38.16 2.39 2.09
CA THR A 159 -38.25 2.80 0.70
C THR A 159 -37.65 1.71 -0.18
N LYS A 160 -38.38 1.33 -1.25
CA LYS A 160 -37.72 0.68 -2.40
C LYS A 160 -36.81 1.75 -3.02
N PRO A 161 -35.55 1.41 -3.37
CA PRO A 161 -34.71 2.36 -4.07
C PRO A 161 -35.46 2.87 -5.30
N ASN A 162 -35.46 4.20 -5.49
CA ASN A 162 -36.05 4.89 -6.65
C ASN A 162 -37.58 5.21 -6.61
N GLN A 163 -38.13 5.71 -5.50
CA GLN A 163 -39.47 6.35 -5.48
C GLN A 163 -39.40 7.89 -5.34
N SER A 164 -40.37 8.56 -5.97
CA SER A 164 -40.45 9.99 -6.27
C SER A 164 -40.03 10.94 -5.13
N GLY A 165 -38.95 11.70 -5.34
CA GLY A 165 -38.45 12.76 -4.47
C GLY A 165 -36.94 12.64 -4.24
N PHE A 166 -36.13 13.37 -5.01
CA PHE A 166 -34.66 13.35 -4.86
C PHE A 166 -34.19 13.84 -3.49
N PHE A 167 -34.95 14.76 -2.88
CA PHE A 167 -34.66 15.30 -1.55
C PHE A 167 -35.61 14.76 -0.50
N THR A 168 -35.11 13.96 0.44
CA THR A 168 -35.84 13.42 1.59
C THR A 168 -34.95 13.47 2.81
N ARG A 169 -35.40 14.14 3.88
CA ARG A 169 -34.69 14.18 5.17
C ARG A 169 -34.97 12.92 5.97
N ASP A 170 -34.03 11.99 5.97
CA ASP A 170 -34.05 10.80 6.82
C ASP A 170 -32.61 10.38 7.15
N SER A 171 -32.41 9.18 7.66
CA SER A 171 -31.13 8.58 7.95
C SER A 171 -30.79 7.49 6.93
N ILE A 172 -29.50 7.40 6.56
CA ILE A 172 -28.92 6.23 5.92
C ILE A 172 -28.36 5.35 7.02
N LYS A 173 -28.79 4.09 7.06
CA LYS A 173 -28.24 3.09 7.97
C LYS A 173 -27.26 2.21 7.22
N ILE A 174 -26.11 1.94 7.84
CA ILE A 174 -25.13 1.00 7.32
C ILE A 174 -24.97 -0.10 8.35
N VAL A 175 -25.07 -1.34 7.90
CA VAL A 175 -24.78 -2.53 8.70
C VAL A 175 -23.80 -3.39 7.94
N GLY A 176 -22.91 -4.07 8.64
CA GLY A 176 -21.98 -4.95 7.97
C GLY A 176 -21.23 -5.91 8.86
N TYR A 177 -20.39 -6.70 8.22
CA TYR A 177 -19.62 -7.76 8.86
C TYR A 177 -18.24 -7.87 8.21
N ILE A 178 -17.18 -7.87 9.03
CA ILE A 178 -15.81 -8.11 8.61
C ILE A 178 -15.46 -9.57 8.95
N LYS A 179 -15.45 -10.42 7.94
CA LYS A 179 -15.12 -11.84 8.08
C LYS A 179 -13.67 -12.01 8.50
N GLY A 180 -13.44 -12.77 9.58
CA GLY A 180 -12.10 -13.00 10.12
C GLY A 180 -11.55 -11.83 10.94
N TYR A 181 -12.38 -10.84 11.27
CA TYR A 181 -12.01 -9.79 12.21
C TYR A 181 -11.75 -10.36 13.60
N ASP A 182 -10.78 -9.76 14.28
CA ASP A 182 -10.43 -10.02 15.67
C ASP A 182 -10.11 -8.67 16.32
N LYS A 183 -10.41 -8.51 17.61
CA LYS A 183 -10.12 -7.27 18.35
C LYS A 183 -8.63 -6.90 18.37
N ARG A 184 -7.74 -7.84 18.06
CA ARG A 184 -6.30 -7.62 17.90
C ARG A 184 -5.92 -6.97 16.56
N ALA A 185 -6.88 -6.68 15.67
CA ALA A 185 -6.69 -6.05 14.35
C ALA A 185 -6.12 -4.62 14.36
N SER A 186 -5.85 -4.04 15.53
CA SER A 186 -5.32 -2.67 15.72
C SER A 186 -6.30 -1.54 15.37
N PHE A 187 -7.56 -1.84 15.04
CA PHE A 187 -8.65 -0.86 14.93
C PHE A 187 -9.95 -1.47 15.45
N ALA A 188 -10.76 -0.66 16.15
CA ALA A 188 -12.07 -1.06 16.70
C ALA A 188 -13.24 -0.21 16.15
N SER A 189 -12.91 0.72 15.26
CA SER A 189 -13.88 1.60 14.62
C SER A 189 -13.39 2.03 13.24
N GLY A 190 -14.33 2.46 12.42
CA GLY A 190 -14.09 3.25 11.22
C GLY A 190 -14.70 4.64 11.35
N ILE A 191 -14.44 5.49 10.37
CA ILE A 191 -14.99 6.84 10.28
C ILE A 191 -15.52 7.07 8.88
N ILE A 192 -16.67 7.73 8.79
CA ILE A 192 -17.21 8.22 7.53
C ILE A 192 -17.14 9.73 7.58
N TYR A 193 -16.39 10.32 6.64
CA TYR A 193 -16.30 11.77 6.51
C TYR A 193 -17.38 12.22 5.53
N HIS A 194 -18.34 13.02 6.03
CA HIS A 194 -19.33 13.69 5.21
C HIS A 194 -19.18 15.18 5.39
N GLN A 195 -19.02 15.89 4.28
CA GLN A 195 -19.01 17.34 4.27
C GLN A 195 -20.35 17.85 3.74
N ASN A 196 -20.90 18.86 4.38
CA ASN A 196 -21.91 19.68 3.76
C ASN A 196 -21.20 20.72 2.88
N ASN A 197 -21.23 20.52 1.57
CA ASN A 197 -20.53 21.40 0.62
C ASN A 197 -21.06 22.85 0.64
N ILE A 198 -22.27 23.09 1.15
CA ILE A 198 -22.87 24.43 1.24
C ILE A 198 -22.42 25.13 2.52
N THR A 199 -22.46 24.45 3.68
CA THR A 199 -22.07 25.05 4.97
C THR A 199 -20.58 24.91 5.29
N ARG A 200 -19.85 24.08 4.54
CA ARG A 200 -18.46 23.64 4.81
C ARG A 200 -18.28 22.95 6.17
N GLU A 201 -19.36 22.41 6.72
CA GLU A 201 -19.32 21.67 7.98
C GLU A 201 -19.03 20.18 7.72
N ASP A 202 -18.12 19.64 8.54
CA ASP A 202 -17.80 18.22 8.54
C ASP A 202 -18.61 17.48 9.61
N PHE A 203 -19.29 16.43 9.19
CA PHE A 203 -20.07 15.54 10.05
C PHE A 203 -19.43 14.15 10.06
N PRO A 204 -18.34 13.93 10.84
CA PRO A 204 -17.75 12.62 10.95
C PRO A 204 -18.71 11.66 11.67
N THR A 205 -19.00 10.53 11.04
CA THR A 205 -19.81 9.47 11.64
C THR A 205 -18.90 8.30 12.01
N THR A 206 -18.81 8.01 13.32
CA THR A 206 -18.06 6.85 13.81
C THR A 206 -18.82 5.55 13.52
N VAL A 207 -18.12 4.59 12.92
CA VAL A 207 -18.61 3.23 12.68
C VAL A 207 -18.01 2.31 13.71
N ARG A 208 -18.79 1.86 14.69
CA ARG A 208 -18.29 0.96 15.73
C ARG A 208 -18.23 -0.47 15.20
N ILE A 209 -17.13 -1.17 15.47
CA ILE A 209 -16.97 -2.60 15.18
C ILE A 209 -17.13 -3.38 16.50
N TYR A 210 -17.99 -4.39 16.49
CA TYR A 210 -18.20 -5.31 17.61
C TYR A 210 -17.13 -6.41 17.62
N GLU A 211 -16.94 -7.09 18.76
CA GLU A 211 -15.92 -8.13 18.89
C GLU A 211 -16.10 -9.29 17.89
N ASP A 212 -17.33 -9.56 17.46
CA ASP A 212 -17.63 -10.60 16.46
C ASP A 212 -17.40 -10.16 15.01
N GLY A 213 -16.99 -8.91 14.77
CA GLY A 213 -16.75 -8.34 13.45
C GLY A 213 -17.95 -7.65 12.81
N ARG A 214 -19.12 -7.65 13.46
CA ARG A 214 -20.25 -6.80 13.01
C ARG A 214 -19.90 -5.33 13.14
N PHE A 215 -20.50 -4.50 12.31
CA PHE A 215 -20.47 -3.05 12.49
C PHE A 215 -21.80 -2.44 12.06
N GLU A 216 -22.17 -1.33 12.67
CA GLU A 216 -23.31 -0.53 12.23
C GLU A 216 -23.11 0.96 12.52
N CYS A 217 -23.73 1.81 11.69
CA CYS A 217 -23.83 3.23 11.93
C CYS A 217 -25.09 3.80 11.27
N SER A 218 -25.47 5.02 11.66
CA SER A 218 -26.57 5.77 11.10
C SER A 218 -26.13 7.21 10.90
N MET A 219 -26.40 7.77 9.74
CA MET A 219 -26.06 9.16 9.39
C MET A 219 -27.28 9.88 8.83
N PRO A 220 -27.49 11.17 9.15
CA PRO A 220 -28.53 11.96 8.49
C PRO A 220 -28.15 12.22 7.03
N ALA A 221 -29.12 12.14 6.14
CA ALA A 221 -28.97 12.47 4.73
C ALA A 221 -30.25 13.09 4.19
N ILE A 222 -30.10 14.03 3.25
CA ILE A 222 -31.23 14.70 2.61
C ILE A 222 -31.43 14.28 1.16
N HIS A 223 -30.50 13.50 0.60
CA HIS A 223 -30.51 12.97 -0.76
C HIS A 223 -29.64 11.70 -0.81
N PRO A 224 -29.74 10.87 -1.86
CA PRO A 224 -28.83 9.75 -2.08
C PRO A 224 -27.36 10.19 -2.12
N ILE A 225 -26.46 9.41 -1.51
CA ILE A 225 -25.03 9.72 -1.46
C ILE A 225 -24.18 8.51 -1.84
N THR A 226 -23.04 8.79 -2.47
CA THR A 226 -21.89 7.89 -2.52
C THR A 226 -20.82 8.43 -1.57
N SER A 227 -20.34 7.61 -0.65
CA SER A 227 -19.29 8.02 0.29
C SER A 227 -18.36 6.85 0.64
N ARG A 228 -17.40 7.09 1.53
CA ARG A 228 -16.37 6.13 1.93
C ARG A 228 -16.34 5.92 3.43
N ILE A 229 -16.37 4.66 3.84
CA ILE A 229 -16.04 4.26 5.20
C ILE A 229 -14.53 4.01 5.27
N HIS A 230 -13.86 4.71 6.16
CA HIS A 230 -12.43 4.54 6.42
C HIS A 230 -12.24 3.62 7.61
N PHE A 231 -11.68 2.44 7.38
CA PHE A 231 -11.28 1.50 8.42
C PHE A 231 -9.75 1.39 8.39
N ASN A 232 -9.09 1.90 9.44
CA ASN A 232 -7.63 2.01 9.48
C ASN A 232 -7.10 2.74 8.23
N ASN A 233 -6.34 2.06 7.37
CA ASN A 233 -5.80 2.61 6.13
C ASN A 233 -6.64 2.30 4.88
N GLN A 234 -7.75 1.56 5.01
CA GLN A 234 -8.57 1.15 3.87
C GLN A 234 -9.84 2.00 3.76
N SER A 235 -10.21 2.34 2.53
CA SER A 235 -11.43 3.09 2.23
C SER A 235 -12.42 2.22 1.45
N ILE A 236 -13.62 2.04 1.98
CA ILE A 236 -14.68 1.25 1.38
C ILE A 236 -15.76 2.17 0.84
N ASN A 237 -15.97 2.19 -0.48
CA ASN A 237 -17.05 2.96 -1.08
C ASN A 237 -18.40 2.31 -0.77
N PHE A 238 -19.42 3.11 -0.51
CA PHE A 238 -20.80 2.66 -0.39
C PHE A 238 -21.75 3.67 -1.05
N TYR A 239 -22.92 3.16 -1.39
CA TYR A 239 -24.08 3.95 -1.80
C TYR A 239 -25.18 3.80 -0.74
N GLY A 240 -25.88 4.89 -0.43
CA GLY A 240 -27.01 4.87 0.48
C GLY A 240 -28.04 5.94 0.13
N GLU A 241 -29.31 5.61 0.34
CA GLU A 241 -30.45 6.51 0.16
C GLU A 241 -31.12 6.79 1.52
N PRO A 242 -31.60 8.03 1.78
CA PRO A 242 -32.35 8.32 3.00
C PRO A 242 -33.50 7.32 3.21
N GLY A 243 -33.58 6.76 4.42
CA GLY A 243 -34.61 5.76 4.80
C GLY A 243 -34.23 4.31 4.50
N THR A 244 -33.04 4.06 3.93
CA THR A 244 -32.56 2.73 3.58
C THR A 244 -31.49 2.19 4.52
N THR A 245 -31.34 0.85 4.52
CA THR A 245 -30.26 0.14 5.22
C THR A 245 -29.36 -0.57 4.21
N THR A 246 -28.11 -0.12 4.08
CA THR A 246 -27.10 -0.76 3.22
C THR A 246 -26.34 -1.84 4.01
N GLY A 247 -26.33 -3.07 3.50
CA GLY A 247 -25.56 -4.19 4.03
C GLY A 247 -24.19 -4.32 3.36
N ILE A 248 -23.12 -4.47 4.14
CA ILE A 248 -21.73 -4.60 3.63
C ILE A 248 -21.06 -5.84 4.23
N ILE A 249 -20.42 -6.66 3.40
CA ILE A 249 -19.58 -7.79 3.85
C ILE A 249 -18.16 -7.54 3.37
N LEU A 250 -17.21 -7.58 4.29
CA LEU A 250 -15.78 -7.42 4.03
C LEU A 250 -15.03 -8.69 4.46
N ASP A 251 -13.86 -8.94 3.86
CA ASP A 251 -12.95 -10.01 4.29
C ASP A 251 -11.70 -9.37 4.92
N PHE A 252 -11.31 -9.82 6.12
CA PHE A 252 -10.13 -9.29 6.80
C PHE A 252 -8.84 -9.49 6.00
N ASN A 253 -8.81 -10.50 5.11
CA ASN A 253 -7.68 -10.69 4.20
C ASN A 253 -7.44 -9.49 3.28
N ASP A 254 -8.47 -8.72 2.92
CA ASP A 254 -8.31 -7.51 2.11
C ASP A 254 -7.53 -6.42 2.88
N PHE A 255 -7.69 -6.35 4.19
CA PHE A 255 -6.95 -5.45 5.06
C PHE A 255 -5.48 -5.88 5.20
N LEU A 256 -5.23 -7.20 5.25
CA LEU A 256 -3.88 -7.75 5.24
C LEU A 256 -3.18 -7.50 3.89
N LEU A 257 -3.92 -7.58 2.78
CA LEU A 257 -3.41 -7.19 1.48
C LEU A 257 -3.06 -5.71 1.48
N ALA A 258 -3.97 -4.84 1.91
CA ALA A 258 -3.73 -3.40 1.99
C ALA A 258 -2.53 -3.04 2.90
N ASP A 259 -2.31 -3.77 3.99
CA ASP A 259 -1.12 -3.61 4.86
C ASP A 259 0.20 -3.77 4.08
N ARG A 260 0.25 -4.67 3.08
CA ARG A 260 1.41 -4.84 2.19
C ARG A 260 1.62 -3.67 1.23
N TYR A 261 0.59 -2.86 0.98
CA TYR A 261 0.66 -1.69 0.11
C TYR A 261 0.71 -0.36 0.88
N ARG A 262 0.67 -0.39 2.23
CA ARG A 262 0.49 0.80 3.08
C ARG A 262 1.52 1.90 2.84
N GLU A 263 2.79 1.54 2.65
CA GLU A 263 3.85 2.52 2.42
C GLU A 263 3.76 3.17 1.04
N LEU A 264 3.29 2.42 0.03
CA LEU A 264 3.06 2.96 -1.31
C LEU A 264 1.99 4.07 -1.28
N GLU A 265 0.88 3.80 -0.60
CA GLU A 265 -0.23 4.75 -0.49
C GLU A 265 0.15 5.98 0.34
N ARG A 266 0.84 5.79 1.47
CA ARG A 266 1.33 6.91 2.29
C ARG A 266 2.33 7.77 1.54
N PHE A 267 3.30 7.14 0.86
CA PHE A 267 4.26 7.85 0.03
C PHE A 267 3.56 8.63 -1.09
N SER A 268 2.65 7.97 -1.82
CA SER A 268 1.88 8.62 -2.88
C SER A 268 1.01 9.78 -2.35
N SER A 269 0.44 9.65 -1.15
CA SER A 269 -0.42 10.66 -0.53
C SER A 269 0.37 11.88 -0.07
N VAL A 270 1.46 11.67 0.69
CA VAL A 270 2.33 12.76 1.19
C VAL A 270 2.95 13.53 0.03
N VAL A 271 3.52 12.82 -0.96
CA VAL A 271 4.12 13.45 -2.14
C VAL A 271 3.07 14.19 -2.99
N SER A 272 1.85 13.66 -3.12
CA SER A 272 0.79 14.32 -3.89
C SER A 272 0.22 15.56 -3.20
N HIS A 273 -0.02 15.52 -1.90
CA HIS A 273 -0.65 16.64 -1.18
C HIS A 273 0.37 17.71 -0.77
N ASP A 274 1.47 17.29 -0.13
CA ASP A 274 2.38 18.21 0.55
C ASP A 274 3.41 18.85 -0.39
N LEU A 275 3.61 18.28 -1.58
CA LEU A 275 4.50 18.85 -2.58
C LEU A 275 3.76 19.49 -3.76
N LYS A 276 2.64 18.93 -4.26
CA LYS A 276 1.93 19.55 -5.40
C LYS A 276 1.14 20.79 -5.03
N SER A 277 0.53 20.82 -3.86
CA SER A 277 -0.29 21.96 -3.42
C SER A 277 0.53 23.26 -3.34
N PRO A 278 1.66 23.32 -2.61
CA PRO A 278 2.50 24.52 -2.60
C PRO A 278 3.07 24.85 -3.98
N LEU A 279 3.35 23.85 -4.81
CA LEU A 279 3.89 24.06 -6.15
C LEU A 279 2.89 24.66 -7.12
N ASN A 280 1.64 24.21 -7.08
CA ASN A 280 0.54 24.82 -7.83
C ASN A 280 0.31 26.26 -7.39
N ASN A 281 0.48 26.56 -6.09
CA ASN A 281 0.40 27.94 -5.59
C ASN A 281 1.55 28.81 -6.11
N ILE A 282 2.79 28.30 -6.14
CA ILE A 282 3.94 29.00 -6.74
C ILE A 282 3.67 29.29 -8.21
N LEU A 283 3.16 28.31 -8.96
CA LEU A 283 2.81 28.50 -10.38
C LEU A 283 1.71 29.55 -10.56
N LEU A 284 0.65 29.50 -9.75
CA LEU A 284 -0.46 30.44 -9.80
C LEU A 284 0.01 31.86 -9.49
N ILE A 285 0.74 32.05 -8.39
CA ILE A 285 1.24 33.36 -7.96
C ILE A 285 2.25 33.90 -8.97
N SER A 286 3.15 33.06 -9.49
CA SER A 286 4.12 33.49 -10.52
C SER A 286 3.41 33.91 -11.80
N LYS A 287 2.36 33.19 -12.19
CA LYS A 287 1.54 33.57 -13.34
C LYS A 287 0.82 34.89 -13.11
N MET A 288 0.13 35.06 -11.98
CA MET A 288 -0.54 36.32 -11.63
C MET A 288 0.45 37.48 -11.59
N LEU A 289 1.65 37.26 -11.03
CA LEU A 289 2.70 38.27 -10.95
C LEU A 289 3.21 38.68 -12.34
N GLY A 290 3.37 37.73 -13.25
CA GLY A 290 3.72 37.98 -14.66
C GLY A 290 2.61 38.72 -15.40
N ASP A 291 1.36 38.25 -15.29
CA ASP A 291 0.21 38.77 -16.02
C ASP A 291 -0.18 40.19 -15.54
N ASP A 292 -0.26 40.41 -14.23
CA ASP A 292 -0.78 41.66 -13.64
C ASP A 292 0.32 42.72 -13.41
N TYR A 293 1.56 42.29 -13.19
CA TYR A 293 2.66 43.18 -12.80
C TYR A 293 3.89 43.12 -13.72
N GLY A 294 3.93 42.27 -14.75
CA GLY A 294 5.10 42.11 -15.64
C GLY A 294 5.64 43.44 -16.19
N LYS A 295 4.75 44.34 -16.64
CA LYS A 295 5.15 45.67 -17.14
C LYS A 295 5.81 46.56 -16.07
N LYS A 296 5.44 46.40 -14.80
CA LYS A 296 5.99 47.16 -13.66
C LYS A 296 7.29 46.55 -13.12
N LEU A 297 7.54 45.27 -13.40
CA LEU A 297 8.73 44.53 -12.96
C LEU A 297 9.95 44.78 -13.85
N GLY A 298 9.76 45.37 -15.03
CA GLY A 298 10.81 45.53 -16.04
C GLY A 298 11.27 44.18 -16.62
N SER A 299 12.26 44.22 -17.51
CA SER A 299 12.78 43.01 -18.18
C SER A 299 13.37 42.00 -17.20
N GLY A 300 14.24 42.46 -16.27
CA GLY A 300 14.89 41.57 -15.31
C GLY A 300 13.93 40.92 -14.32
N GLY A 301 12.92 41.65 -13.83
CA GLY A 301 11.91 41.09 -12.94
C GLY A 301 10.98 40.11 -13.66
N THR A 302 10.63 40.37 -14.92
CA THR A 302 9.87 39.44 -15.76
C THR A 302 10.64 38.15 -16.02
N GLU A 303 11.96 38.24 -16.25
CA GLU A 303 12.84 37.10 -16.44
C GLU A 303 12.91 36.23 -15.18
N MET A 304 13.04 36.84 -13.99
CA MET A 304 13.00 36.14 -12.71
C MET A 304 11.69 35.38 -12.49
N VAL A 305 10.54 36.00 -12.80
CA VAL A 305 9.23 35.34 -12.70
C VAL A 305 9.14 34.14 -13.66
N SER A 306 9.69 34.27 -14.86
CA SER A 306 9.79 33.16 -15.83
C SER A 306 10.62 32.01 -15.28
N TYR A 307 11.77 32.29 -14.65
CA TYR A 307 12.61 31.25 -14.02
C TYR A 307 11.91 30.55 -12.86
N ILE A 308 11.20 31.28 -11.99
CA ILE A 308 10.43 30.70 -10.89
C ILE A 308 9.35 29.76 -11.45
N SER A 309 8.62 30.20 -12.47
CA SER A 309 7.59 29.39 -13.13
C SER A 309 8.18 28.12 -13.77
N ALA A 310 9.27 28.24 -14.52
CA ALA A 310 9.96 27.10 -15.15
C ALA A 310 10.46 26.09 -14.11
N SER A 311 11.12 26.56 -13.05
CA SER A 311 11.63 25.71 -11.97
C SER A 311 10.49 24.98 -11.24
N ALA A 312 9.38 25.68 -10.99
CA ALA A 312 8.20 25.08 -10.37
C ALA A 312 7.54 24.03 -11.29
N GLN A 313 7.53 24.25 -12.60
CA GLN A 313 7.05 23.25 -13.56
C GLN A 313 7.95 22.03 -13.62
N GLU A 314 9.28 22.19 -13.62
CA GLU A 314 10.23 21.07 -13.59
C GLU A 314 10.06 20.21 -12.34
N LEU A 315 9.97 20.85 -11.16
CA LEU A 315 9.72 20.14 -9.91
C LEU A 315 8.39 19.37 -9.95
N LYS A 316 7.37 19.94 -10.61
CA LYS A 316 6.05 19.29 -10.74
C LYS A 316 6.16 18.03 -11.58
N LYS A 317 6.90 18.10 -12.69
CA LYS A 317 7.14 16.96 -13.58
C LYS A 317 7.95 15.86 -12.87
N LEU A 318 8.93 16.22 -12.05
CA LEU A 318 9.68 15.25 -11.24
C LEU A 318 8.79 14.55 -10.21
N ILE A 319 7.96 15.31 -9.50
CA ILE A 319 7.00 14.77 -8.53
C ILE A 319 5.98 13.86 -9.24
N ASP A 320 5.44 14.29 -10.39
CA ASP A 320 4.51 13.50 -11.19
C ASP A 320 5.16 12.19 -11.67
N GLY A 321 6.39 12.23 -12.17
CA GLY A 321 7.12 11.04 -12.62
C GLY A 321 7.44 10.05 -11.49
N ILE A 322 7.78 10.54 -10.30
CA ILE A 322 7.93 9.71 -9.10
C ILE A 322 6.59 9.05 -8.76
N LEU A 323 5.51 9.82 -8.65
CA LEU A 323 4.19 9.29 -8.32
C LEU A 323 3.69 8.27 -9.34
N GLU A 324 3.95 8.47 -10.63
CA GLU A 324 3.65 7.49 -11.66
C GLU A 324 4.43 6.20 -11.46
N HIS A 325 5.75 6.28 -11.28
CA HIS A 325 6.60 5.09 -11.03
C HIS A 325 6.07 4.25 -9.86
N TYR A 326 5.67 4.90 -8.77
CA TYR A 326 5.15 4.25 -7.58
C TYR A 326 3.71 3.73 -7.79
N LYS A 327 2.80 4.49 -8.41
CA LYS A 327 1.44 4.01 -8.75
C LYS A 327 1.45 2.74 -9.60
N TYR A 328 2.40 2.62 -10.53
CA TYR A 328 2.52 1.45 -11.40
C TYR A 328 3.30 0.29 -10.79
N ALA A 329 3.99 0.47 -9.66
CA ALA A 329 4.63 -0.63 -8.94
C ALA A 329 3.62 -1.61 -8.32
N GLY A 330 2.35 -1.19 -8.15
CA GLY A 330 1.26 -2.03 -7.63
C GLY A 330 0.09 -2.27 -8.59
N LEU A 331 0.07 -1.67 -9.78
CA LEU A 331 -0.98 -1.87 -10.78
C LEU A 331 -0.49 -2.84 -11.85
N ASP A 332 -1.32 -3.84 -12.10
CA ASP A 332 -1.14 -4.92 -13.07
C ASP A 332 -0.50 -4.46 -14.38
N THR A 333 0.71 -4.96 -14.65
CA THR A 333 1.43 -4.81 -15.93
C THR A 333 0.65 -5.41 -17.13
N ALA A 334 -0.53 -6.00 -16.90
CA ALA A 334 -1.34 -6.65 -17.92
C ALA A 334 -2.08 -5.72 -18.88
N ARG A 335 -2.38 -4.45 -18.54
CA ARG A 335 -3.08 -3.56 -19.49
C ARG A 335 -2.11 -2.97 -20.52
N LYS A 336 -1.70 -3.82 -21.47
CA LYS A 336 -0.95 -3.43 -22.66
C LYS A 336 -1.92 -2.99 -23.74
N GLU A 337 -1.62 -1.87 -24.38
CA GLU A 337 -2.28 -1.45 -25.62
C GLU A 337 -1.27 -1.33 -26.74
N LYS A 338 -1.77 -1.28 -27.98
CA LYS A 338 -0.94 -1.11 -29.16
C LYS A 338 -0.47 0.35 -29.24
N VAL A 339 0.77 0.59 -28.82
CA VAL A 339 1.44 1.89 -28.86
C VAL A 339 2.03 2.11 -30.26
N ARG A 340 1.87 3.33 -30.81
CA ARG A 340 2.56 3.78 -32.02
C ARG A 340 3.70 4.69 -31.61
N LEU A 341 4.94 4.25 -31.82
CA LEU A 341 6.13 4.93 -31.29
C LEU A 341 6.17 6.40 -31.73
N ARG A 342 6.01 6.66 -33.04
CA ARG A 342 6.03 8.01 -33.59
C ARG A 342 5.00 8.95 -32.97
N LYS A 343 3.79 8.47 -32.65
CA LYS A 343 2.75 9.30 -32.01
C LYS A 343 3.15 9.74 -30.61
N VAL A 344 3.70 8.82 -29.82
CA VAL A 344 4.16 9.14 -28.46
C VAL A 344 5.37 10.07 -28.52
N THR A 345 6.33 9.80 -29.41
CA THR A 345 7.50 10.66 -29.62
C THR A 345 7.10 12.08 -30.03
N GLN A 346 6.19 12.23 -30.99
CA GLN A 346 5.72 13.54 -31.45
C GLN A 346 5.03 14.32 -30.32
N TYR A 347 4.12 13.67 -29.60
CA TYR A 347 3.44 14.29 -28.46
C TYR A 347 4.42 14.80 -27.39
N LEU A 348 5.48 14.04 -27.10
CA LEU A 348 6.50 14.46 -26.13
C LEU A 348 7.38 15.60 -26.65
N ILE A 349 7.73 15.60 -27.93
CA ILE A 349 8.45 16.72 -28.56
C ILE A 349 7.61 18.01 -28.48
N ASP A 350 6.33 17.93 -28.85
CA ASP A 350 5.40 19.05 -28.76
C ASP A 350 5.27 19.57 -27.31
N LEU A 351 5.36 18.68 -26.33
CA LEU A 351 5.33 19.00 -24.90
C LEU A 351 6.59 19.73 -24.40
N PHE A 352 7.76 19.48 -25.01
CA PHE A 352 9.00 20.20 -24.66
C PHE A 352 9.03 21.64 -25.21
N GLY A 353 8.22 21.96 -26.22
CA GLY A 353 8.16 23.29 -26.81
C GLY A 353 9.36 23.60 -27.72
N LYS A 354 9.70 24.88 -27.89
CA LYS A 354 10.88 25.28 -28.69
C LYS A 354 12.17 24.92 -27.96
N THR A 355 12.88 23.93 -28.46
CA THR A 355 14.26 23.60 -28.05
C THR A 355 15.23 24.16 -29.09
N ASP A 356 15.71 25.38 -28.87
CA ASP A 356 16.59 26.05 -29.82
C ASP A 356 17.87 25.22 -30.07
N GLY A 357 18.18 24.97 -31.33
CA GLY A 357 19.36 24.21 -31.76
C GLY A 357 19.24 22.68 -31.72
N ILE A 358 18.14 22.10 -31.22
CA ILE A 358 17.99 20.62 -31.15
C ILE A 358 17.17 20.10 -32.34
N SER A 359 17.74 19.13 -33.06
CA SER A 359 17.04 18.41 -34.12
C SER A 359 16.52 17.05 -33.63
N PHE A 360 15.22 16.82 -33.79
CA PHE A 360 14.59 15.54 -33.48
C PHE A 360 14.41 14.68 -34.73
N VAL A 361 14.83 13.42 -34.65
CA VAL A 361 14.56 12.40 -35.68
C VAL A 361 13.43 11.52 -35.17
N LEU A 362 12.27 11.63 -35.84
CA LEU A 362 11.11 10.80 -35.53
C LEU A 362 11.32 9.36 -36.02
N PRO A 363 10.86 8.36 -35.26
CA PRO A 363 10.87 6.97 -35.68
C PRO A 363 9.85 6.71 -36.80
N ASP A 364 10.03 5.61 -37.53
CA ASP A 364 9.10 5.18 -38.58
C ASP A 364 7.67 5.02 -38.03
N ASP A 365 6.70 5.53 -38.78
CA ASP A 365 5.25 5.43 -38.53
C ASP A 365 4.75 4.00 -38.27
N LYS A 366 5.44 3.00 -38.84
CA LYS A 366 5.06 1.59 -38.75
C LYS A 366 5.47 0.92 -37.44
N VAL A 367 6.35 1.55 -36.64
CA VAL A 367 6.83 0.96 -35.39
C VAL A 367 5.72 0.98 -34.34
N THR A 368 5.17 -0.21 -34.08
CA THR A 368 4.14 -0.41 -33.06
C THR A 368 4.48 -1.60 -32.17
N PHE A 369 4.14 -1.50 -30.89
CA PHE A 369 4.39 -2.55 -29.91
C PHE A 369 3.32 -2.53 -28.82
N TRP A 370 3.20 -3.64 -28.09
CA TRP A 370 2.24 -3.76 -26.99
C TRP A 370 2.90 -3.36 -25.67
N ALA A 371 2.46 -2.24 -25.11
CA ALA A 371 2.95 -1.74 -23.83
C ALA A 371 1.86 -0.96 -23.09
N ASN A 372 2.08 -0.69 -21.82
CA ASN A 372 1.35 0.37 -21.14
C ASN A 372 1.86 1.71 -21.69
N SER A 373 1.01 2.43 -22.42
CA SER A 373 1.38 3.67 -23.13
C SER A 373 1.86 4.77 -22.21
N LEU A 374 1.27 4.90 -21.02
CA LEU A 374 1.63 5.90 -20.02
C LEU A 374 3.02 5.61 -19.46
N ALA A 375 3.26 4.37 -19.02
CA ALA A 375 4.57 3.96 -18.49
C ALA A 375 5.68 4.10 -19.54
N PHE A 376 5.40 3.72 -20.79
CA PHE A 376 6.35 3.93 -21.90
C PHE A 376 6.60 5.41 -22.18
N GLY A 377 5.53 6.23 -22.20
CA GLY A 377 5.63 7.68 -22.37
C GLY A 377 6.51 8.33 -21.30
N GLN A 378 6.40 7.90 -20.05
CA GLN A 378 7.24 8.40 -18.95
C GLN A 378 8.72 8.03 -19.10
N ILE A 379 9.03 6.79 -19.52
CA ILE A 379 10.40 6.37 -19.82
C ILE A 379 10.99 7.23 -20.92
N LEU A 380 10.26 7.37 -22.03
CA LEU A 380 10.71 8.14 -23.18
C LEU A 380 10.88 9.63 -22.85
N TYR A 381 9.96 10.20 -22.06
CA TYR A 381 10.07 11.57 -21.56
C TYR A 381 11.35 11.77 -20.75
N ASN A 382 11.64 10.88 -19.80
CA ASN A 382 12.83 10.98 -18.96
C ASN A 382 14.13 10.89 -19.78
N LEU A 383 14.17 9.98 -20.76
CA LEU A 383 15.33 9.83 -21.66
C LEU A 383 15.52 11.08 -22.53
N LEU A 384 14.45 11.59 -23.14
CA LEU A 384 14.49 12.81 -23.96
C LEU A 384 14.87 14.04 -23.13
N ALA A 385 14.29 14.20 -21.93
CA ALA A 385 14.62 15.30 -21.03
C ALA A 385 16.09 15.28 -20.61
N ASN A 386 16.63 14.11 -20.30
CA ASN A 386 18.05 13.95 -19.99
C ASN A 386 18.92 14.25 -21.21
N ALA A 387 18.53 13.76 -22.39
CA ALA A 387 19.26 14.01 -23.62
C ALA A 387 19.26 15.51 -23.99
N ILE A 388 18.19 16.24 -23.72
CA ILE A 388 18.13 17.70 -23.90
C ILE A 388 19.03 18.41 -22.87
N LYS A 389 18.92 18.04 -21.59
CA LYS A 389 19.59 18.73 -20.47
C LYS A 389 21.11 18.52 -20.43
N TYR A 390 21.57 17.33 -20.81
CA TYR A 390 22.97 16.92 -20.64
C TYR A 390 23.72 16.75 -21.97
N ASN A 391 23.17 17.22 -23.09
CA ASN A 391 23.88 17.18 -24.36
C ASN A 391 24.92 18.30 -24.46
N ASP A 392 26.14 17.93 -24.84
CA ASP A 392 27.33 18.78 -24.96
C ASP A 392 27.76 19.03 -26.42
N LYS A 393 26.97 18.53 -27.39
CA LYS A 393 27.25 18.68 -28.83
C LYS A 393 26.80 20.04 -29.36
N GLU A 394 27.61 20.63 -30.23
CA GLU A 394 27.31 21.90 -30.93
C GLU A 394 26.03 21.83 -31.78
N GLU A 395 25.78 20.68 -32.43
CA GLU A 395 24.53 20.40 -33.16
C GLU A 395 23.84 19.14 -32.57
N PRO A 396 23.03 19.31 -31.51
CA PRO A 396 22.29 18.22 -30.88
C PRO A 396 21.32 17.54 -31.86
N ARG A 397 21.49 16.23 -32.06
CA ARG A 397 20.56 15.40 -32.85
C ARG A 397 20.06 14.22 -32.03
N LEU A 398 18.77 14.24 -31.70
CA LEU A 398 18.11 13.23 -30.88
C LEU A 398 17.26 12.31 -31.75
N ALA A 399 17.65 11.04 -31.84
CA ALA A 399 16.90 10.01 -32.56
C ALA A 399 16.23 9.06 -31.57
N VAL A 400 14.95 8.77 -31.80
CA VAL A 400 14.12 7.88 -30.96
C VAL A 400 13.82 6.57 -31.68
#